data_AF-A0A7W6LP44-F1
#
_entry.id   AF-A0A7W6LP44-F1
#
_cell.length_a   1.000
_cell.length_b   1.000
_cell.length_c   1.000
_cell.angle_alpha   90.00
_cell.angle_beta   90.00
_cell.angle_gamma   90.00
#
_symmetry.space_group_name_H-M   'P 1'
#
loop_
_entity.id
_entity.type
_entity.pdbx_description
1 polymer ?
#
loop_
_entity_poly.entity_id
_entity_poly.type
_entity_poly.pdbx_seq_one_letter_code
_entity_poly.pdbx_strand_id
1 'polypeptide(L)'
;MNSTIHPPTAHSPATLYIVLDAVRCWAAARRKHRPAMAQLHLRLRRYGCEQLSPALDSLLRLSEQVTGHDLRTGRGPRLSADENLLIDLLQARWPGPVPYACSDAIACAFCYAVRSTQILLAQALDARRSGAALTIRDADPLYC
;
A
#
# COMPACT_ATOMS: atom_id res chain seq x y z
N MET A 1 6.59 -24.01 -19.72
CA MET A 1 5.78 -22.99 -19.03
C MET A 1 6.72 -21.86 -18.63
N ASN A 2 6.72 -20.76 -19.40
CA ASN A 2 7.66 -19.66 -19.22
C ASN A 2 7.07 -18.68 -18.19
N SER A 3 7.39 -18.86 -16.92
CA SER A 3 7.06 -17.90 -15.87
C SER A 3 7.97 -16.70 -16.04
N THR A 4 7.47 -15.65 -16.69
CA THR A 4 8.08 -14.32 -16.69
C THR A 4 8.13 -13.82 -15.25
N ILE A 5 9.28 -13.98 -14.61
CA ILE A 5 9.62 -13.32 -13.35
C ILE A 5 9.71 -11.84 -13.69
N HIS A 6 8.61 -11.11 -13.50
CA HIS A 6 8.67 -9.65 -13.46
C HIS A 6 9.69 -9.27 -12.38
N PRO A 7 10.68 -8.40 -12.68
CA PRO A 7 11.57 -7.89 -11.65
C PRO A 7 10.73 -7.26 -10.53
N PRO A 8 11.18 -7.32 -9.25
CA PRO A 8 10.50 -6.60 -8.18
C PRO A 8 10.42 -5.14 -8.60
N THR A 9 9.20 -4.68 -8.87
CA THR A 9 8.96 -3.30 -9.30
C THR A 9 9.25 -2.43 -8.10
N ALA A 10 10.49 -1.92 -8.03
CA ALA A 10 10.87 -0.94 -7.04
C ALA A 10 9.93 0.27 -7.20
N HIS A 11 8.98 0.40 -6.28
CA HIS A 11 8.03 1.50 -6.31
C HIS A 11 8.78 2.82 -6.20
N SER A 12 8.33 3.83 -6.94
CA SER A 12 8.94 5.16 -6.88
C SER A 12 8.83 5.74 -5.47
N PRO A 13 9.78 6.61 -5.05
CA PRO A 13 9.73 7.25 -3.74
C PRO A 13 8.40 7.98 -3.46
N ALA A 14 7.81 8.59 -4.49
CA ALA A 14 6.51 9.26 -4.40
C ALA A 14 5.36 8.28 -4.08
N THR A 15 5.43 7.07 -4.61
CA THR A 15 4.44 6.01 -4.32
C THR A 15 4.53 5.58 -2.87
N LEU A 16 5.75 5.29 -2.41
CA LEU A 16 5.98 4.88 -1.03
C LEU A 16 5.55 5.98 -0.06
N TYR A 17 5.77 7.25 -0.42
CA TYR A 17 5.29 8.37 0.37
C TYR A 17 3.76 8.37 0.51
N ILE A 18 3.02 8.15 -0.58
CA ILE A 18 1.54 8.09 -0.55
C ILE A 18 1.07 6.95 0.34
N VAL A 19 1.68 5.77 0.22
CA VAL A 19 1.35 4.61 1.05
C VAL A 19 1.65 4.92 2.52
N LEU A 20 2.84 5.42 2.83
CA LEU A 20 3.23 5.74 4.21
C LEU A 20 2.32 6.81 4.83
N ASP A 21 1.95 7.84 4.08
CA ASP A 21 1.02 8.87 4.54
C ASP A 21 -0.37 8.27 4.85
N ALA A 22 -0.86 7.37 3.99
CA ALA A 22 -2.10 6.64 4.19
C ALA A 22 -2.05 5.71 5.42
N VAL A 23 -0.95 4.97 5.59
CA VAL A 23 -0.69 4.07 6.74
C VAL A 23 -0.64 4.86 8.05
N ARG A 24 0.06 6.00 8.07
CA ARG A 24 0.12 6.89 9.24
C ARG A 24 -1.24 7.46 9.61
N CYS A 25 -2.03 7.85 8.59
CA CYS A 25 -3.39 8.32 8.79
C CYS A 25 -4.28 7.22 9.40
N TRP A 26 -4.18 6.00 8.89
CA TRP A 26 -4.90 4.83 9.40
C TRP A 26 -4.52 4.52 10.85
N ALA A 27 -3.21 4.44 11.17
CA ALA A 27 -2.74 4.15 12.52
C ALA A 27 -3.15 5.24 13.52
N ALA A 28 -3.09 6.51 13.12
CA ALA A 28 -3.57 7.62 13.94
C ALA A 28 -5.09 7.56 14.19
N ALA A 29 -5.87 7.13 13.20
CA ALA A 29 -7.31 6.93 13.35
C ALA A 29 -7.61 5.76 14.30
N ARG A 30 -6.90 4.64 14.17
CA ARG A 30 -7.00 3.47 15.06
C ARG A 30 -6.72 3.83 16.51
N ARG A 31 -5.60 4.50 16.78
CA ARG A 31 -5.22 4.96 18.13
C ARG A 31 -6.24 5.93 18.75
N LYS A 32 -7.00 6.65 17.92
CA LYS A 32 -8.07 7.57 18.35
C LYS A 32 -9.47 6.94 18.35
N HIS A 33 -9.57 5.62 18.13
CA HIS A 33 -10.84 4.88 17.98
C HIS A 33 -11.79 5.49 16.93
N ARG A 34 -11.22 6.07 15.86
CA ARG A 34 -11.95 6.63 14.73
C ARG A 34 -12.12 5.58 13.63
N PRO A 35 -13.07 5.76 12.69
CA PRO A 35 -13.26 4.83 11.57
C PRO A 35 -12.05 4.88 10.62
N ALA A 36 -11.10 3.97 10.83
CA ALA A 36 -9.80 3.98 10.15
C ALA A 36 -9.93 3.78 8.63
N MET A 37 -10.82 2.91 8.18
CA MET A 37 -11.06 2.67 6.75
C MET A 37 -11.66 3.90 6.05
N ALA A 38 -12.53 4.67 6.71
CA ALA A 38 -13.08 5.91 6.16
C ALA A 38 -12.00 7.00 6.04
N GLN A 39 -11.12 7.13 7.05
CA GLN A 39 -10.00 8.07 7.01
C GLN A 39 -8.98 7.69 5.93
N LEU A 40 -8.67 6.40 5.82
CA LEU A 40 -7.81 5.84 4.79
C LEU A 40 -8.35 6.13 3.39
N HIS A 41 -9.65 5.88 3.17
CA HIS A 41 -10.32 6.15 1.91
C HIS A 41 -10.27 7.64 1.53
N LEU A 42 -10.61 8.53 2.46
CA LEU A 42 -10.52 9.98 2.23
C LEU A 42 -9.10 10.43 1.91
N ARG A 43 -8.10 9.81 2.53
CA ARG A 43 -6.69 10.15 2.29
C ARG A 43 -6.24 9.69 0.92
N LEU A 44 -6.53 8.45 0.55
CA LEU A 44 -6.19 7.87 -0.75
C LEU A 44 -6.95 8.52 -1.91
N ARG A 45 -8.17 9.02 -1.68
CA ARG A 45 -8.92 9.77 -2.69
C ARG A 45 -8.22 11.06 -3.12
N ARG A 46 -7.47 11.72 -2.22
CA ARG A 46 -6.65 12.91 -2.59
C ARG A 46 -5.55 12.58 -3.60
N TYR A 47 -5.21 11.30 -3.66
CA TYR A 47 -4.21 10.75 -4.54
C TYR A 47 -4.86 9.98 -5.71
N GLY A 48 -6.19 9.90 -5.83
CA GLY A 48 -6.84 9.08 -6.87
C GLY A 48 -6.48 7.58 -6.77
N CYS A 49 -6.21 7.10 -5.56
CA CYS A 49 -5.83 5.71 -5.27
C CYS A 49 -6.79 5.05 -4.27
N GLU A 50 -8.03 5.52 -4.20
CA GLU A 50 -9.05 5.07 -3.25
C GLU A 50 -9.37 3.57 -3.36
N GLN A 51 -9.15 2.96 -4.52
CA GLN A 51 -9.25 1.51 -4.72
C GLN A 51 -8.29 0.70 -3.84
N LEU A 52 -7.20 1.30 -3.35
CA LEU A 52 -6.25 0.66 -2.42
C LEU A 52 -6.79 0.56 -0.99
N SER A 53 -7.85 1.31 -0.64
CA SER A 53 -8.35 1.41 0.73
C SER A 53 -8.66 0.05 1.38
N PRO A 54 -9.46 -0.85 0.76
CA PRO A 54 -9.79 -2.14 1.39
C PRO A 54 -8.56 -3.05 1.53
N ALA A 55 -7.67 -3.07 0.54
CA ALA A 55 -6.48 -3.90 0.59
C ALA A 55 -5.48 -3.42 1.66
N LEU A 56 -5.26 -2.11 1.74
CA LEU A 56 -4.44 -1.51 2.79
C LEU A 56 -5.06 -1.70 4.18
N ASP A 57 -6.38 -1.53 4.35
CA ASP A 57 -7.02 -1.78 5.66
C ASP A 57 -6.83 -3.23 6.12
N SER A 58 -7.03 -4.20 5.21
CA SER A 58 -6.84 -5.62 5.49
C SER A 58 -5.37 -5.94 5.84
N LEU A 59 -4.43 -5.44 5.01
CA LEU A 59 -3.01 -5.62 5.24
C LEU A 59 -2.59 -5.10 6.62
N LEU A 60 -3.01 -3.87 6.98
CA LEU A 60 -2.61 -3.25 8.24
C LEU A 60 -3.20 -3.96 9.46
N ARG A 61 -4.46 -4.44 9.38
CA ARG A 61 -5.04 -5.26 10.45
C ARG A 61 -4.31 -6.59 10.62
N LEU A 62 -3.99 -7.25 9.51
CA LEU A 62 -3.24 -8.50 9.55
C LEU A 62 -1.81 -8.27 10.02
N SER A 63 -1.19 -7.14 9.69
CA SER A 63 0.09 -6.73 10.27
C SER A 63 0.01 -6.65 11.79
N GLU A 64 -1.00 -5.98 12.37
CA GLU A 64 -1.16 -5.91 13.84
C GLU A 64 -1.38 -7.29 14.46
N GLN A 65 -2.12 -8.18 13.80
CA GLN A 65 -2.35 -9.55 14.28
C GLN A 65 -1.09 -10.41 14.22
N VAL A 66 -0.31 -10.27 13.14
CA VAL A 66 0.95 -10.96 12.95
C VAL A 66 1.98 -10.46 13.95
N THR A 67 2.16 -9.14 14.08
CA THR A 67 3.17 -8.56 14.98
C THR A 67 2.81 -8.68 16.46
N GLY A 68 1.53 -8.88 16.78
CA GLY A 68 1.01 -8.93 18.15
C GLY A 68 0.99 -7.57 18.85
N HIS A 69 1.16 -6.48 18.11
CA HIS A 69 1.09 -5.12 18.64
C HIS A 69 0.50 -4.13 17.63
N ASP A 70 -0.07 -3.05 18.14
CA ASP A 70 -0.52 -1.93 17.30
C ASP A 70 0.60 -1.41 16.42
N LEU A 71 0.24 -0.99 15.21
CA LEU A 71 1.23 -0.49 14.24
C LEU A 71 1.95 0.74 14.80
N ARG A 72 3.27 0.66 14.91
CA ARG A 72 4.14 1.78 15.27
C ARG A 72 4.40 2.61 14.03
N THR A 73 4.37 3.92 14.22
CA THR A 73 4.61 4.88 13.14
C THR A 73 5.75 5.79 13.55
N GLY A 74 6.66 6.06 12.64
CA GLY A 74 7.74 7.01 12.84
C GLY A 74 7.24 8.45 12.97
N ARG A 75 8.16 9.36 13.30
CA ARG A 75 7.89 10.80 13.44
C ARG A 75 8.54 11.56 12.29
N GLY A 76 7.73 12.33 11.56
CA GLY A 76 8.21 13.16 10.44
C GLY A 76 8.90 12.30 9.37
N PRO A 77 10.15 12.60 8.97
CA PRO A 77 10.85 11.85 7.93
C PRO A 77 11.41 10.50 8.42
N ARG A 78 11.48 10.27 9.74
CA ARG A 78 12.00 9.00 10.29
C ARG A 78 10.96 7.90 10.14
N LEU A 79 11.39 6.74 9.65
CA LEU A 79 10.59 5.52 9.56
C LEU A 79 10.77 4.66 10.82
N SER A 80 9.69 4.04 11.24
CA SER A 80 9.67 3.00 12.27
C SER A 80 10.02 1.63 11.68
N ALA A 81 10.27 0.65 12.56
CA ALA A 81 10.51 -0.74 12.15
C ALA A 81 9.34 -1.30 11.31
N ASP A 82 8.11 -1.06 11.75
CA ASP A 82 6.90 -1.54 11.06
C ASP A 82 6.73 -0.87 9.69
N GLU A 83 7.02 0.43 9.57
CA GLU A 83 7.00 1.13 8.29
C GLU A 83 8.06 0.60 7.32
N ASN A 84 9.27 0.31 7.80
CA ASN A 84 10.31 -0.30 6.98
C ASN A 84 9.91 -1.71 6.54
N LEU A 85 9.37 -2.52 7.44
CA LEU A 85 8.86 -3.86 7.11
C LEU A 85 7.77 -3.80 6.03
N LEU A 86 6.81 -2.88 6.17
CA LEU A 86 5.76 -2.68 5.16
C LEU A 86 6.34 -2.27 3.80
N ILE A 87 7.35 -1.39 3.77
CA ILE A 87 8.03 -1.01 2.52
C ILE A 87 8.71 -2.23 1.89
N ASP A 88 9.47 -2.99 2.68
CA ASP A 88 10.19 -4.17 2.17
C ASP A 88 9.22 -5.23 1.62
N LEU A 89 8.08 -5.43 2.29
CA LEU A 89 7.01 -6.31 1.82
C LEU A 89 6.38 -5.80 0.52
N LEU A 90 6.03 -4.52 0.44
CA LEU A 90 5.40 -3.95 -0.76
C LEU A 90 6.35 -3.93 -1.95
N GLN A 91 7.65 -3.71 -1.72
CA GLN A 91 8.66 -3.76 -2.77
C GLN A 91 9.03 -5.20 -3.18
N ALA A 92 8.40 -6.23 -2.59
CA ALA A 92 8.77 -7.63 -2.77
C ALA A 92 10.25 -7.92 -2.48
N ARG A 93 10.83 -7.16 -1.54
CA ARG A 93 12.23 -7.25 -1.13
C ARG A 93 12.42 -8.10 0.12
N TRP A 94 11.33 -8.47 0.80
CA TRP A 94 11.37 -9.26 2.02
C TRP A 94 11.70 -10.74 1.72
N PRO A 95 12.86 -11.25 2.13
CA PRO A 95 13.29 -12.62 1.85
C PRO A 95 13.08 -13.58 3.04
N GLY A 96 12.60 -13.08 4.19
CA GLY A 96 12.55 -13.83 5.44
C GLY A 96 11.20 -14.47 5.74
N PRO A 97 11.15 -15.48 6.64
CA PRO A 97 9.89 -15.91 7.24
C PRO A 97 9.26 -14.74 8.00
N VAL A 98 7.93 -14.71 8.05
CA VAL A 98 7.18 -13.74 8.89
C VAL A 98 7.63 -13.96 10.34
N PRO A 99 8.23 -12.95 11.01
CA PRO A 99 9.03 -13.18 12.22
C PRO A 99 8.20 -13.42 13.50
N TYR A 100 6.93 -13.81 13.39
CA TYR A 100 6.01 -13.79 14.53
C TYR A 100 5.22 -15.10 14.69
N ALA A 101 4.98 -15.46 15.95
CA ALA A 101 4.18 -16.60 16.37
C ALA A 101 2.69 -16.34 16.11
N CYS A 102 2.24 -16.57 14.87
CA CYS A 102 0.85 -16.53 14.48
C CYS A 102 0.41 -17.89 13.93
N SER A 103 -0.90 -18.14 13.88
CA SER A 103 -1.41 -19.37 13.26
C SER A 103 -1.13 -19.38 11.75
N ASP A 104 -0.97 -20.57 11.16
CA ASP A 104 -0.76 -20.73 9.71
C ASP A 104 -1.86 -20.05 8.87
N ALA A 105 -3.10 -20.03 9.38
CA ALA A 105 -4.22 -19.34 8.72
C ALA A 105 -4.00 -17.82 8.63
N ILE A 106 -3.49 -17.20 9.70
CA ILE A 106 -3.18 -15.76 9.73
C ILE A 106 -1.98 -15.46 8.83
N ALA A 107 -0.93 -16.27 8.88
CA ALA A 107 0.23 -16.12 8.01
C ALA A 107 -0.16 -16.21 6.52
N CYS A 108 -1.02 -17.16 6.17
CA CYS A 108 -1.55 -17.33 4.82
C CYS A 108 -2.40 -16.12 4.38
N ALA A 109 -3.34 -15.68 5.22
CA ALA A 109 -4.14 -14.49 4.96
C ALA A 109 -3.27 -13.23 4.78
N PHE A 110 -2.22 -13.08 5.59
CA PHE A 110 -1.26 -11.99 5.49
C PHE A 110 -0.51 -12.02 4.16
N CYS A 111 0.00 -13.18 3.74
CA CYS A 111 0.65 -13.34 2.45
C CYS A 111 -0.27 -12.95 1.28
N TYR A 112 -1.54 -13.37 1.31
CA TYR A 112 -2.53 -12.96 0.30
C TYR A 112 -2.81 -11.45 0.33
N ALA A 113 -2.92 -10.85 1.52
CA ALA A 113 -3.14 -9.41 1.66
C ALA A 113 -1.95 -8.59 1.12
N VAL A 114 -0.71 -9.02 1.41
CA VAL A 114 0.50 -8.42 0.84
C VAL A 114 0.46 -8.52 -0.69
N ARG A 115 0.22 -9.71 -1.23
CA ARG A 115 0.22 -9.94 -2.68
C ARG A 115 -0.87 -9.15 -3.39
N SER A 116 -2.08 -9.12 -2.84
CA SER A 116 -3.20 -8.33 -3.36
C SER A 116 -2.88 -6.84 -3.36
N THR A 117 -2.29 -6.33 -2.27
CA THR A 117 -1.90 -4.92 -2.16
C THR A 117 -0.84 -4.55 -3.19
N GLN A 118 0.16 -5.41 -3.41
CA GLN A 118 1.18 -5.21 -4.46
C GLN A 118 0.53 -5.10 -5.85
N ILE A 119 -0.42 -5.99 -6.17
CA ILE A 119 -1.12 -5.99 -7.47
C ILE A 119 -1.92 -4.70 -7.64
N LEU A 120 -2.75 -4.33 -6.67
CA LEU A 120 -3.55 -3.12 -6.76
C LEU A 120 -2.67 -1.87 -6.79
N LEU A 121 -1.54 -1.86 -6.09
CA LEU A 121 -0.58 -0.77 -6.12
C LEU A 121 0.04 -0.64 -7.51
N ALA A 122 0.45 -1.75 -8.14
CA ALA A 122 0.93 -1.75 -9.52
C ALA A 122 -0.14 -1.22 -10.49
N GLN A 123 -1.39 -1.66 -10.36
CA GLN A 123 -2.50 -1.17 -11.19
C GLN A 123 -2.78 0.32 -10.99
N ALA A 124 -2.75 0.80 -9.74
CA ALA A 124 -2.95 2.21 -9.43
C ALA A 124 -1.84 3.10 -10.00
N LEU A 125 -0.60 2.60 -10.05
CA LEU A 125 0.53 3.29 -10.68
C LEU A 125 0.43 3.32 -12.19
N ASP A 126 0.01 2.21 -12.79
CA ASP A 126 -0.12 2.10 -14.25
C ASP A 126 -1.27 2.97 -14.76
N ALA A 127 -2.40 2.98 -14.04
CA ALA A 127 -3.51 3.89 -14.31
C ALA A 127 -3.10 5.36 -14.27
N ARG A 128 -2.21 5.75 -13.33
CA ARG A 128 -1.67 7.11 -13.27
C ARG A 128 -0.73 7.44 -14.43
N ARG A 129 0.10 6.47 -14.85
CA ARG A 129 0.99 6.65 -16.00
C ARG A 129 0.20 6.82 -17.29
N SER A 130 -0.84 6.01 -17.46
CA SER A 130 -1.76 6.07 -18.60
C SER A 130 -2.65 7.33 -18.57
N GLY A 131 -3.10 7.76 -17.39
CA GLY A 131 -3.82 9.03 -17.22
C GLY A 131 -2.96 10.25 -17.54
N ALA A 132 -1.67 10.22 -17.17
CA ALA A 132 -0.71 11.26 -17.56
C ALA A 132 -0.41 11.25 -19.08
N ALA A 133 -0.45 10.08 -19.72
CA ALA A 133 -0.34 9.97 -21.18
C ALA A 133 -1.61 10.47 -21.90
N LEU A 134 -2.78 10.40 -21.28
CA LEU A 134 -4.03 10.91 -21.85
C LEU A 134 -4.16 12.45 -21.78
N THR A 135 -3.30 13.14 -21.04
CA THR A 135 -3.30 14.62 -20.97
C THR A 135 -2.45 15.33 -22.05
N ILE A 136 -1.84 14.59 -22.98
CA ILE A 136 -1.10 15.17 -24.13
C ILE A 136 -1.69 14.59 -25.42
N ARG A 137 -2.99 14.81 -25.67
CA ARG A 137 -3.56 14.69 -27.03
C ARG A 137 -4.96 15.27 -27.26
N ASP A 138 -5.50 16.07 -26.33
CA ASP A 138 -6.76 16.79 -26.53
C ASP A 138 -6.57 18.28 -26.34
N ALA A 139 -5.89 18.89 -27.32
CA ALA A 139 -5.99 20.30 -27.63
C ALA A 139 -5.80 20.45 -29.14
N ASP A 140 -6.75 19.92 -29.91
CA ASP A 140 -6.97 20.38 -31.29
C ASP A 140 -8.32 21.09 -31.33
N PRO A 141 -8.34 22.43 -31.32
CA PRO A 141 -9.58 23.20 -31.38
C PRO A 141 -9.95 23.46 -32.83
N LEU A 142 -10.24 22.42 -33.61
CA LEU A 142 -10.73 22.59 -34.98
C LEU A 142 -11.64 21.44 -35.38
N TYR A 143 -12.88 21.42 -34.90
CA TYR A 143 -14.01 20.97 -35.72
C TYR A 143 -15.26 21.78 -35.34
N CYS A 144 -15.89 22.30 -36.39
CA CYS A 144 -17.08 23.15 -36.43
C CYS A 144 -18.29 22.61 -35.66
#